data_AF-A0A519SS59-F1
#
_entry.id   AF-A0A519SS59-F1
#
_cell.length_a   1.000
_cell.length_b   1.000
_cell.length_c   1.000
_cell.angle_alpha   90.00
_cell.angle_beta   90.00
_cell.angle_gamma   90.00
#
_symmetry.space_group_name_H-M   'P 1'
#
loop_
_entity.id
_entity.type
_entity.pdbx_description
1 polymer ?
#
loop_
_entity_poly.entity_id
_entity_poly.type
_entity_poly.pdbx_seq_one_letter_code
_entity_poly.pdbx_strand_id
1 'polypeptide(L)'
;MIKAGALYFAIVIALVIAIISASLIMLASHYRNMYLKEIRFTRLQNNISTGIEISLLNKINMDTVELDLYGNGTDSVFIKKKSWGVFDLAVVSTYILQDTLQKAFLIGNLPDSLSVYLSDEDRPLSISGTTKIRGSVRLPKSGLRKSYVNGKSYSNSELIYDGKVLKSTRYLTALDTILIKKIKKRFTHTSSELPLLDRAEITQSFLDSTLSFRLKPRAILKNIKLKGNLVLYADSSVKVSSTSELEGVQIYAPYIQIEDGFKGNCQLFASDSISIGKNASLNYPSVAGVISSEKVERFPKITLAEHARFEGILFTYEAKRSALQTLVSLQRNSLVKGEVYAGLIKLDSGVRVEGKVTCNRFLMQSSHTIYENIII
;
A
#
# COMPACT_ATOMS: atom_id res chain seq x y z
N MET A 1 67.35 -9.97 60.10
CA MET A 1 67.11 -8.56 59.70
C MET A 1 66.64 -8.54 58.25
N ILE A 2 65.36 -8.26 58.02
CA ILE A 2 64.81 -8.13 56.65
C ILE A 2 65.29 -6.77 56.12
N LYS A 3 66.00 -6.74 54.98
CA LYS A 3 66.47 -5.49 54.36
C LYS A 3 65.27 -4.66 53.92
N ALA A 4 65.29 -3.36 54.20
CA ALA A 4 64.19 -2.42 53.94
C ALA A 4 63.67 -2.41 52.48
N GLY A 5 64.47 -2.87 51.50
CA GLY A 5 64.04 -3.02 50.11
C GLY A 5 63.00 -4.13 49.85
N ALA A 6 62.88 -5.14 50.73
CA ALA A 6 61.89 -6.21 50.58
C ALA A 6 60.44 -5.69 50.67
N LEU A 7 60.20 -4.64 51.47
CA LEU A 7 58.90 -3.98 51.56
C LEU A 7 58.50 -3.32 50.23
N TYR A 8 59.46 -2.70 49.54
CA TYR A 8 59.22 -2.03 48.26
C TYR A 8 58.82 -3.04 47.17
N PHE A 9 59.52 -4.16 47.07
CA PHE A 9 59.15 -5.24 46.14
C PHE A 9 57.78 -5.85 46.48
N ALA A 10 57.48 -6.07 47.76
CA ALA A 10 56.18 -6.57 48.18
C ALA A 10 55.03 -5.61 47.79
N ILE A 11 55.22 -4.31 47.97
CA ILE A 11 54.24 -3.29 47.57
C ILE A 11 54.04 -3.27 46.06
N VAL A 12 55.12 -3.30 45.27
CA VAL A 12 55.02 -3.30 43.80
C VAL A 12 54.32 -4.57 43.30
N ILE A 13 54.70 -5.74 43.82
CA ILE A 13 54.06 -7.01 43.45
C ILE A 13 52.58 -7.02 43.86
N ALA A 14 52.25 -6.55 45.06
CA ALA A 14 50.87 -6.43 45.51
C ALA A 14 50.04 -5.48 44.63
N LEU A 15 50.61 -4.35 44.20
CA LEU A 15 49.98 -3.42 43.27
C LEU A 15 49.71 -4.08 41.92
N VAL A 16 50.69 -4.81 41.37
CA VAL A 16 50.53 -5.53 40.10
C VAL A 16 49.43 -6.59 40.23
N ILE A 17 49.42 -7.38 41.30
CA ILE A 17 48.38 -8.38 41.56
C ILE A 17 47.01 -7.71 41.68
N ALA A 18 46.91 -6.57 42.37
CA ALA A 18 45.67 -5.82 42.52
C ALA A 18 45.16 -5.30 41.18
N ILE A 19 46.03 -4.75 40.32
CA ILE A 19 45.65 -4.27 38.98
C ILE A 19 45.18 -5.43 38.10
N ILE A 20 45.90 -6.56 38.10
CA ILE A 20 45.51 -7.75 37.33
C ILE A 20 44.16 -8.26 37.82
N SER A 21 43.98 -8.39 39.13
CA SER A 21 42.72 -8.86 39.73
C SER A 21 41.56 -7.92 39.40
N ALA A 22 41.77 -6.61 39.52
CA ALA A 22 40.77 -5.59 39.15
C ALA A 22 40.41 -5.68 37.66
N SER A 23 41.40 -5.89 36.78
CA SER A 23 41.17 -6.04 35.34
C SER A 23 40.34 -7.29 35.01
N LEU A 24 40.60 -8.42 35.68
CA LEU A 24 39.84 -9.67 35.50
C LEU A 24 38.40 -9.52 36.01
N ILE A 25 38.20 -8.88 37.17
CA ILE A 25 36.86 -8.59 37.70
C ILE A 25 36.08 -7.66 36.75
N MET A 26 36.74 -6.62 36.24
CA MET A 26 36.13 -5.70 35.29
C MET A 26 35.75 -6.41 33.99
N LEU A 27 36.63 -7.25 33.46
CA LEU A 27 36.38 -8.04 32.25
C LEU A 27 35.20 -9.00 32.43
N ALA A 28 35.14 -9.74 33.55
CA ALA A 28 34.03 -10.63 33.86
C ALA A 28 32.70 -9.87 34.00
N SER A 29 32.72 -8.72 34.67
CA SER A 29 31.54 -7.84 34.78
C SER A 29 31.08 -7.33 33.41
N HIS A 30 32.02 -6.93 32.55
CA HIS A 30 31.72 -6.48 31.19
C HIS A 30 31.08 -7.59 30.35
N TYR A 31 31.65 -8.79 30.34
CA TYR A 31 31.08 -9.94 29.64
C TYR A 31 29.68 -10.29 30.15
N ARG A 32 29.49 -10.30 31.48
CA ARG A 32 28.17 -10.55 32.07
C ARG A 32 27.14 -9.50 31.63
N ASN A 33 27.50 -8.22 31.62
CA ASN A 33 26.60 -7.15 31.20
C ASN A 33 26.27 -7.24 29.70
N MET A 34 27.25 -7.58 28.86
CA MET A 34 27.02 -7.81 27.42
C MET A 34 26.10 -9.00 27.19
N TYR A 35 26.33 -10.11 27.88
CA TYR A 35 25.48 -11.30 27.81
C TYR A 35 24.03 -11.00 28.24
N LEU A 36 23.84 -10.27 29.35
CA LEU A 36 22.51 -9.86 29.79
C LEU A 36 21.81 -8.95 28.76
N LYS A 37 22.56 -8.04 28.13
CA LYS A 37 22.03 -7.17 27.07
C LYS A 37 21.61 -7.98 25.84
N GLU A 38 22.38 -8.98 25.46
CA GLU A 38 22.07 -9.88 24.34
C GLU A 38 20.81 -10.72 24.60
N ILE A 39 20.66 -11.26 25.81
CA ILE A 39 19.43 -11.95 26.23
C ILE A 39 18.23 -11.01 26.12
N ARG A 40 18.34 -9.78 26.65
CA ARG A 40 17.25 -8.79 26.57
C ARG A 40 16.90 -8.43 25.14
N PHE A 41 17.90 -8.21 24.29
CA PHE A 41 17.69 -7.92 22.87
C PHE A 41 17.00 -9.08 22.14
N THR A 42 17.43 -10.32 22.39
CA THR A 42 16.79 -11.52 21.82
C THR A 42 15.33 -11.62 22.27
N ARG A 43 15.05 -11.33 23.54
CA ARG A 43 13.69 -11.31 24.06
C ARG A 43 12.83 -10.20 23.44
N LEU A 44 13.37 -8.99 23.26
CA LEU A 44 12.70 -7.91 22.54
C LEU A 44 12.36 -8.30 21.09
N GLN A 45 13.26 -9.01 20.40
CA GLN A 45 13.03 -9.53 19.05
C GLN A 45 11.91 -10.59 19.01
N ASN A 46 11.89 -11.51 19.97
CA ASN A 46 10.82 -12.50 20.08
C ASN A 46 9.47 -11.83 20.39
N ASN A 47 9.46 -10.86 21.30
CA ASN A 47 8.26 -10.11 21.66
C ASN A 47 7.75 -9.31 20.46
N ILE A 48 8.62 -8.70 19.65
CA ILE A 48 8.17 -7.95 18.47
C ILE A 48 7.63 -8.87 17.39
N SER A 49 8.26 -10.04 17.17
CA SER A 49 7.74 -11.04 16.24
C SER A 49 6.35 -11.51 16.65
N THR A 50 6.15 -11.80 17.93
CA THR A 50 4.83 -12.15 18.50
C THR A 50 3.83 -11.01 18.31
N GLY A 51 4.23 -9.76 18.58
CA GLY A 51 3.38 -8.59 18.37
C GLY A 51 2.98 -8.38 16.91
N ILE A 52 3.88 -8.68 15.96
CA ILE A 52 3.58 -8.67 14.52
C ILE A 52 2.52 -9.72 14.20
N GLU A 53 2.69 -10.97 14.62
CA GLU A 53 1.72 -12.03 14.36
C GLU A 53 0.33 -11.69 14.94
N ILE A 54 0.29 -11.21 16.18
CA ILE A 54 -0.95 -10.75 16.81
C ILE A 54 -1.60 -9.61 16.00
N SER A 55 -0.80 -8.69 15.47
CA SER A 55 -1.32 -7.61 14.63
C SER A 55 -1.87 -8.10 13.29
N LEU A 56 -1.35 -9.19 12.71
CA LEU A 56 -1.83 -9.76 11.46
C LEU A 56 -3.14 -10.54 11.63
N LEU A 57 -3.47 -10.96 12.86
CA LEU A 57 -4.74 -11.60 13.15
C LEU A 57 -5.91 -10.61 13.01
N ASN A 58 -6.69 -10.80 11.96
CA ASN A 58 -7.83 -9.97 11.51
C ASN A 58 -8.97 -9.79 12.55
N LYS A 59 -8.88 -10.42 13.73
CA LYS A 59 -9.91 -10.35 14.79
C LYS A 59 -9.70 -9.20 15.77
N ILE A 60 -8.55 -8.52 15.74
CA ILE A 60 -8.23 -7.45 16.69
C ILE A 60 -8.51 -6.10 16.02
N ASN A 61 -9.78 -5.68 16.04
CA ASN A 61 -10.23 -4.31 15.80
C ASN A 61 -9.97 -3.44 17.04
N MET A 62 -8.73 -3.40 17.51
CA MET A 62 -8.37 -2.58 18.67
C MET A 62 -7.35 -1.53 18.26
N ASP A 63 -7.67 -0.27 18.54
CA ASP A 63 -6.80 0.89 18.26
C ASP A 63 -5.48 0.78 19.03
N THR A 64 -5.50 0.09 20.17
CA THR A 64 -4.33 -0.10 21.04
C THR A 64 -4.50 -1.36 21.88
N VAL A 65 -3.45 -2.18 21.96
CA VAL A 65 -3.39 -3.37 22.80
C VAL A 65 -2.07 -3.37 23.56
N GLU A 66 -2.13 -3.53 24.88
CA GLU A 66 -0.97 -3.77 25.73
C GLU A 66 -1.03 -5.21 26.25
N LEU A 67 0.05 -5.96 26.06
CA LEU A 67 0.17 -7.35 26.48
C LEU A 67 1.47 -7.52 27.25
N ASP A 68 1.36 -8.06 28.45
CA ASP A 68 2.48 -8.78 29.07
C ASP A 68 2.39 -10.23 28.60
N LEU A 69 3.32 -10.63 27.73
CA LEU A 69 3.30 -11.96 27.12
C LEU A 69 3.51 -13.09 28.13
N TYR A 70 4.12 -12.80 29.28
CA TYR A 70 4.50 -13.81 30.27
C TYR A 70 3.90 -13.58 31.66
N GLY A 71 3.16 -12.49 31.86
CA GLY A 71 2.45 -12.16 33.11
C GLY A 71 3.37 -11.86 34.30
N ASN A 72 4.65 -11.59 34.04
CA ASN A 72 5.67 -11.39 35.07
C ASN A 72 5.92 -9.91 35.39
N GLY A 73 5.26 -8.98 34.69
CA GLY A 73 5.45 -7.53 34.81
C GLY A 73 6.81 -7.01 34.34
N THR A 74 7.63 -7.87 33.72
CA THR A 74 9.01 -7.54 33.32
C THR A 74 9.14 -7.05 31.88
N ASP A 75 8.12 -7.34 31.07
CA ASP A 75 8.09 -7.02 29.65
C ASP A 75 6.67 -6.71 29.19
N SER A 76 6.58 -5.85 28.18
CA SER A 76 5.29 -5.50 27.57
C SER A 76 5.41 -5.34 26.05
N VAL A 77 4.31 -5.60 25.37
CA VAL A 77 4.11 -5.43 23.94
C VAL A 77 2.93 -4.50 23.74
N PHE A 78 3.19 -3.38 23.10
CA PHE A 78 2.21 -2.37 22.76
C PHE A 78 1.99 -2.38 21.24
N ILE A 79 0.75 -2.63 20.82
CA ILE A 79 0.36 -2.66 19.41
C ILE A 79 -0.61 -1.52 19.16
N LYS A 80 -0.26 -0.64 18.22
CA LYS A 80 -1.14 0.42 17.74
C LYS A 80 -1.45 0.21 16.27
N LYS A 81 -2.73 0.18 15.91
CA LYS A 81 -3.17 0.10 14.52
C LYS A 81 -3.89 1.39 14.13
N LYS A 82 -3.60 1.90 12.93
CA LYS A 82 -4.34 3.02 12.34
C LYS A 82 -4.46 2.82 10.83
N SER A 83 -5.51 3.36 10.22
CA SER A 83 -5.65 3.34 8.76
C SER A 83 -4.62 4.27 8.10
N TRP A 84 -3.89 3.74 7.11
CA TRP A 84 -3.00 4.48 6.22
C TRP A 84 -3.50 4.36 4.78
N GLY A 85 -4.51 5.17 4.48
CA GLY A 85 -5.20 5.14 3.20
C GLY A 85 -5.99 3.85 3.09
N VAL A 86 -5.70 3.00 2.10
CA VAL A 86 -6.39 1.70 1.94
C VAL A 86 -5.83 0.60 2.85
N PHE A 87 -4.57 0.70 3.23
CA PHE A 87 -3.91 -0.29 4.09
C PHE A 87 -4.03 0.08 5.56
N ASP A 88 -3.87 -0.90 6.44
CA ASP A 88 -3.66 -0.63 7.86
C ASP A 88 -2.18 -0.48 8.14
N LEU A 89 -1.83 0.47 9.01
CA LEU A 89 -0.49 0.68 9.54
C LEU A 89 -0.47 0.20 10.99
N ALA A 90 0.35 -0.81 11.25
CA ALA A 90 0.62 -1.28 12.59
C ALA A 90 1.97 -0.77 13.08
N VAL A 91 2.01 -0.33 14.34
CA VAL A 91 3.23 -0.02 15.08
C VAL A 91 3.27 -0.91 16.30
N VAL A 92 4.28 -1.76 16.37
CA VAL A 92 4.53 -2.65 17.52
C VAL A 92 5.72 -2.09 18.28
N SER A 93 5.55 -1.87 19.57
CA SER A 93 6.61 -1.44 20.50
C SER A 93 6.75 -2.47 21.60
N THR A 94 7.97 -2.86 21.92
CA THR A 94 8.26 -3.80 23.00
C THR A 94 9.21 -3.16 23.99
N TYR A 95 8.96 -3.41 25.27
CA TYR A 95 9.69 -2.81 26.38
C TYR A 95 10.17 -3.90 27.32
N ILE A 96 11.45 -3.84 27.71
CA ILE A 96 12.04 -4.68 28.75
C ILE A 96 12.95 -3.78 29.59
N LEU A 97 12.55 -3.47 30.82
CA LEU A 97 13.23 -2.51 31.68
C LEU A 97 13.40 -1.15 30.99
N GLN A 98 14.62 -0.80 30.56
CA GLN A 98 14.96 0.44 29.85
C GLN A 98 15.15 0.23 28.34
N ASP A 99 15.24 -1.02 27.89
CA ASP A 99 15.48 -1.35 26.49
C ASP A 99 14.13 -1.38 25.73
N THR A 100 14.09 -0.74 24.56
CA THR A 100 12.89 -0.64 23.71
C THR A 100 13.22 -1.06 22.28
N LEU A 101 12.30 -1.77 21.64
CA LEU A 101 12.35 -2.07 20.20
C LEU A 101 11.02 -1.71 19.55
N GLN A 102 11.04 -1.07 18.37
CA GLN A 102 9.83 -0.68 17.65
C GLN A 102 9.89 -1.07 16.18
N LYS A 103 8.73 -1.38 15.60
CA LYS A 103 8.59 -1.67 14.17
C LYS A 103 7.25 -1.17 13.65
N ALA A 104 7.29 -0.52 12.50
CA ALA A 104 6.11 -0.09 11.75
C ALA A 104 6.02 -0.84 10.42
N PHE A 105 4.82 -1.26 10.02
CA PHE A 105 4.58 -1.94 8.75
C PHE A 105 3.13 -1.80 8.30
N LEU A 106 2.92 -1.92 6.98
CA LEU A 106 1.59 -1.94 6.38
C LEU A 106 1.06 -3.36 6.31
N ILE A 107 -0.23 -3.51 6.59
CA ILE A 107 -0.98 -4.76 6.54
C ILE A 107 -1.92 -4.68 5.34
N GLY A 108 -1.78 -5.65 4.43
CA GLY A 108 -2.67 -5.87 3.31
C GLY A 108 -3.59 -7.07 3.53
N ASN A 109 -4.53 -7.27 2.61
CA ASN A 109 -5.42 -8.43 2.64
C ASN A 109 -4.77 -9.62 1.94
N LEU A 110 -5.13 -10.83 2.40
CA LEU A 110 -4.81 -12.06 1.69
C LEU A 110 -5.56 -12.09 0.35
N PRO A 111 -4.88 -12.40 -0.76
CA PRO A 111 -5.52 -12.48 -2.06
C PRO A 111 -6.51 -13.66 -2.10
N ASP A 112 -7.69 -13.43 -2.66
CA ASP A 112 -8.61 -14.50 -3.04
C ASP A 112 -8.16 -15.14 -4.36
N SER A 113 -8.58 -16.38 -4.59
CA SER A 113 -8.46 -17.15 -5.83
C SER A 113 -9.24 -16.58 -7.03
N LEU A 114 -10.01 -15.51 -6.82
CA LEU A 114 -10.87 -14.88 -7.82
C LEU A 114 -10.10 -13.85 -8.65
N SER A 115 -10.00 -14.09 -9.95
CA SER A 115 -9.27 -13.25 -10.89
C SER A 115 -10.16 -12.25 -11.62
N VAL A 116 -11.41 -12.64 -11.93
CA VAL A 116 -12.38 -11.75 -12.60
C VAL A 116 -13.74 -11.84 -11.93
N TYR A 117 -14.33 -10.69 -11.61
CA TYR A 117 -15.73 -10.51 -11.26
C TYR A 117 -16.37 -9.56 -12.26
N LEU A 118 -17.42 -10.01 -12.94
CA LEU A 118 -18.22 -9.20 -13.85
C LEU A 118 -19.68 -9.26 -13.42
N SER A 119 -20.30 -8.11 -13.10
CA SER A 119 -21.69 -8.03 -12.68
C SER A 119 -22.67 -8.60 -13.72
N ASP A 120 -23.71 -9.28 -13.26
CA ASP A 120 -24.73 -9.89 -14.12
C ASP A 120 -25.71 -8.83 -14.66
N GLU A 121 -25.44 -8.36 -15.87
CA GLU A 121 -26.33 -7.47 -16.63
C GLU A 121 -27.02 -8.20 -17.79
N ASP A 122 -27.20 -9.53 -17.64
CA ASP A 122 -27.77 -10.42 -18.66
C ASP A 122 -26.95 -10.47 -19.97
N ARG A 123 -25.73 -9.94 -19.96
CA ARG A 123 -24.80 -9.92 -21.11
C ARG A 123 -23.64 -10.88 -20.88
N PRO A 124 -23.29 -11.74 -21.85
CA PRO A 124 -22.14 -12.63 -21.74
C PRO A 124 -20.82 -11.84 -21.79
N LEU A 125 -19.75 -12.41 -21.25
CA LEU A 125 -18.38 -11.94 -21.49
C LEU A 125 -17.84 -12.59 -22.76
N SER A 126 -17.53 -11.76 -23.76
CA SER A 126 -16.98 -12.20 -25.03
C SER A 126 -15.45 -12.11 -25.01
N ILE A 127 -14.81 -13.17 -25.48
CA ILE A 127 -13.34 -13.25 -25.54
C ILE A 127 -12.92 -13.42 -27.00
N SER A 128 -11.87 -12.72 -27.42
CA SER A 128 -11.28 -12.82 -28.75
C SER A 128 -9.74 -12.77 -28.69
N GLY A 129 -9.10 -12.93 -29.85
CA GLY A 129 -7.65 -12.86 -29.98
C GLY A 129 -6.90 -13.86 -29.10
N THR A 130 -5.86 -13.35 -28.43
CA THR A 130 -4.94 -14.15 -27.58
C THR A 130 -5.22 -13.98 -26.09
N THR A 131 -6.37 -13.41 -25.71
CA THR A 131 -6.75 -13.20 -24.31
C THR A 131 -6.60 -14.47 -23.48
N LYS A 132 -5.98 -14.33 -22.31
CA LYS A 132 -5.78 -15.42 -21.35
C LYS A 132 -6.27 -15.00 -19.98
N ILE A 133 -7.25 -15.72 -19.45
CA ILE A 133 -7.74 -15.57 -18.08
C ILE A 133 -7.30 -16.80 -17.30
N ARG A 134 -6.54 -16.58 -16.22
CA ARG A 134 -6.08 -17.63 -15.29
C ARG A 134 -6.68 -17.40 -13.92
N GLY A 135 -7.17 -18.46 -13.28
CA GLY A 135 -7.80 -18.42 -11.95
C GLY A 135 -9.33 -18.44 -12.02
N SER A 136 -9.97 -18.47 -10.85
CA SER A 136 -11.44 -18.58 -10.79
C SER A 136 -12.09 -17.26 -11.19
N VAL A 137 -13.29 -17.34 -11.77
CA VAL A 137 -14.06 -16.17 -12.21
C VAL A 137 -15.50 -16.22 -11.73
N ARG A 138 -16.12 -15.05 -11.58
CA ARG A 138 -17.55 -14.87 -11.35
C ARG A 138 -18.14 -14.07 -12.50
N LEU A 139 -18.98 -14.71 -13.30
CA LEU A 139 -19.51 -14.16 -14.54
C LEU A 139 -21.04 -14.14 -14.55
N PRO A 140 -21.64 -13.30 -15.41
CA PRO A 140 -23.09 -13.27 -15.65
C PRO A 140 -23.66 -14.64 -15.95
N LYS A 141 -24.96 -14.86 -15.70
CA LYS A 141 -25.63 -16.13 -16.07
C LYS A 141 -25.49 -16.46 -17.56
N SER A 142 -25.39 -15.43 -18.41
CA SER A 142 -25.14 -15.56 -19.85
C SER A 142 -23.78 -16.19 -20.21
N GLY A 143 -22.86 -16.31 -19.25
CA GLY A 143 -21.62 -17.05 -19.37
C GLY A 143 -20.57 -16.40 -20.28
N LEU A 144 -19.72 -17.24 -20.87
CA LEU A 144 -18.65 -16.85 -21.79
C LEU A 144 -19.03 -17.13 -23.24
N ARG A 145 -18.58 -16.27 -24.15
CA ARG A 145 -18.71 -16.50 -25.59
C ARG A 145 -17.40 -16.22 -26.32
N LYS A 146 -17.12 -17.01 -27.36
CA LYS A 146 -16.06 -16.69 -28.32
C LYS A 146 -16.58 -15.60 -29.26
N SER A 147 -15.77 -14.61 -29.55
CA SER A 147 -16.11 -13.52 -30.46
C SER A 147 -15.04 -13.31 -31.51
N TYR A 148 -15.46 -12.76 -32.65
CA TYR A 148 -14.59 -12.34 -33.74
C TYR A 148 -14.53 -10.83 -33.73
N VAL A 149 -13.34 -10.27 -33.49
CA VAL A 149 -13.13 -8.82 -33.56
C VAL A 149 -11.95 -8.53 -34.47
N ASN A 150 -12.11 -7.56 -35.38
CA ASN A 150 -11.11 -7.18 -36.37
C ASN A 150 -10.57 -8.38 -37.20
N GLY A 151 -11.46 -9.32 -37.56
CA GLY A 151 -11.11 -10.52 -38.34
C GLY A 151 -10.30 -11.58 -37.59
N LYS A 152 -10.03 -11.39 -36.29
CA LYS A 152 -9.33 -12.37 -35.46
C LYS A 152 -10.31 -13.16 -34.61
N SER A 153 -10.23 -14.48 -34.70
CA SER A 153 -10.95 -15.39 -33.80
C SER A 153 -10.20 -15.55 -32.48
N TYR A 154 -10.85 -16.16 -31.49
CA TYR A 154 -10.16 -16.64 -30.31
C TYR A 154 -9.17 -17.76 -30.68
N SER A 155 -7.88 -17.58 -30.40
CA SER A 155 -6.82 -18.50 -30.86
C SER A 155 -6.42 -19.58 -29.85
N ASN A 156 -6.85 -19.48 -28.60
CA ASN A 156 -6.43 -20.40 -27.54
C ASN A 156 -7.39 -21.60 -27.38
N SER A 157 -6.91 -22.68 -26.77
CA SER A 157 -7.66 -23.93 -26.57
C SER A 157 -8.78 -23.81 -25.54
N GLU A 158 -8.55 -23.08 -24.46
CA GLU A 158 -9.46 -22.94 -23.32
C GLU A 158 -9.79 -21.47 -23.09
N LEU A 159 -11.01 -21.17 -22.66
CA LEU A 159 -11.42 -19.79 -22.34
C LEU A 159 -10.92 -19.34 -20.96
N ILE A 160 -10.77 -20.28 -20.03
CA ILE A 160 -10.32 -20.05 -18.66
C ILE A 160 -9.39 -21.19 -18.25
N TYR A 161 -8.25 -20.82 -17.68
CA TYR A 161 -7.20 -21.71 -17.25
C TYR A 161 -7.15 -21.76 -15.72
N ASP A 162 -6.91 -22.95 -15.14
CA ASP A 162 -6.59 -23.12 -13.72
C ASP A 162 -7.63 -22.52 -12.74
N GLY A 163 -8.93 -22.65 -13.03
CA GLY A 163 -9.97 -22.02 -12.22
C GLY A 163 -11.41 -22.46 -12.48
N LYS A 164 -12.33 -22.07 -11.60
CA LYS A 164 -13.75 -22.37 -11.70
C LYS A 164 -14.55 -21.19 -12.25
N VAL A 165 -15.59 -21.47 -13.03
CA VAL A 165 -16.58 -20.48 -13.47
C VAL A 165 -17.76 -20.49 -12.50
N LEU A 166 -17.91 -19.40 -11.76
CA LEU A 166 -19.00 -19.18 -10.81
C LEU A 166 -19.95 -18.11 -11.36
N LYS A 167 -21.18 -18.07 -10.82
CA LYS A 167 -22.17 -17.05 -11.19
C LYS A 167 -21.96 -15.77 -10.38
N SER A 168 -22.01 -14.61 -11.04
CA SER A 168 -22.00 -13.30 -10.40
C SER A 168 -23.41 -12.84 -10.01
N THR A 169 -23.48 -11.71 -9.32
CA THR A 169 -24.73 -11.03 -8.95
C THR A 169 -24.92 -9.79 -9.81
N ARG A 170 -26.14 -9.23 -9.84
CA ARG A 170 -26.44 -7.99 -10.57
C ARG A 170 -25.71 -6.76 -10.03
N TYR A 171 -25.25 -6.82 -8.78
CA TYR A 171 -24.58 -5.73 -8.09
C TYR A 171 -23.10 -6.01 -7.95
N LEU A 172 -22.29 -4.98 -8.16
CA LEU A 172 -20.87 -4.99 -7.85
C LEU A 172 -20.66 -5.26 -6.36
N THR A 173 -19.63 -6.04 -6.00
CA THR A 173 -19.32 -6.33 -4.60
C THR A 173 -19.01 -5.04 -3.85
N ALA A 174 -19.76 -4.72 -2.80
CA ALA A 174 -19.57 -3.46 -2.08
C ALA A 174 -18.15 -3.33 -1.52
N LEU A 175 -17.53 -2.17 -1.73
CA LEU A 175 -16.32 -1.77 -1.02
C LEU A 175 -16.62 -1.53 0.47
N ASP A 176 -15.60 -1.64 1.33
CA ASP A 176 -15.73 -1.34 2.75
C ASP A 176 -16.21 0.10 2.96
N THR A 177 -17.45 0.23 3.43
CA THR A 177 -18.09 1.52 3.65
C THR A 177 -17.39 2.36 4.72
N ILE A 178 -16.73 1.72 5.70
CA ILE A 178 -15.99 2.41 6.77
C ILE A 178 -14.74 3.05 6.16
N LEU A 179 -13.97 2.29 5.37
CA LEU A 179 -12.81 2.80 4.63
C LEU A 179 -13.20 3.97 3.74
N ILE A 180 -14.24 3.81 2.91
CA ILE A 180 -14.69 4.87 2.00
C ILE A 180 -15.11 6.13 2.78
N LYS A 181 -15.83 6.00 3.90
CA LYS A 181 -16.19 7.13 4.76
C LYS A 181 -14.94 7.83 5.32
N LYS A 182 -13.93 7.09 5.76
CA LYS A 182 -12.65 7.65 6.25
C LYS A 182 -11.94 8.45 5.16
N ILE A 183 -11.83 7.91 3.95
CA ILE A 183 -11.19 8.61 2.81
C ILE A 183 -12.02 9.85 2.42
N LYS A 184 -13.36 9.74 2.34
CA LYS A 184 -14.24 10.89 2.09
C LYS A 184 -14.05 12.03 3.08
N LYS A 185 -13.92 11.72 4.38
CA LYS A 185 -13.67 12.72 5.43
C LYS A 185 -12.34 13.47 5.25
N ARG A 186 -11.35 12.88 4.58
CA ARG A 186 -10.08 13.55 4.26
C ARG A 186 -10.26 14.65 3.21
N PHE A 187 -11.20 14.52 2.27
CA PHE A 187 -11.51 15.58 1.32
C PHE A 187 -12.26 16.77 1.92
N THR A 188 -12.94 16.56 3.06
CA THR A 188 -13.67 17.63 3.76
C THR A 188 -12.81 18.38 4.78
N HIS A 189 -11.57 17.93 5.03
CA HIS A 189 -10.67 18.66 5.91
C HIS A 189 -10.32 20.01 5.28
N THR A 190 -10.63 21.09 5.98
CA THR A 190 -10.31 22.45 5.53
C THR A 190 -8.79 22.59 5.47
N SER A 191 -8.26 22.65 4.25
CA SER A 191 -6.83 22.74 3.99
C SER A 191 -6.21 24.03 4.55
N SER A 192 -7.01 25.07 4.83
CA SER A 192 -6.56 26.40 5.26
C SER A 192 -5.81 26.42 6.59
N GLU A 193 -6.04 25.45 7.48
CA GLU A 193 -5.36 25.36 8.79
C GLU A 193 -4.02 24.61 8.71
N LEU A 194 -3.71 23.97 7.58
CA LEU A 194 -2.48 23.20 7.41
C LEU A 194 -1.32 24.08 6.95
N PRO A 195 -0.09 23.78 7.39
CA PRO A 195 1.10 24.46 6.90
C PRO A 195 1.25 24.22 5.39
N LEU A 196 1.70 25.25 4.70
CA LEU A 196 2.03 25.14 3.28
C LEU A 196 3.29 24.28 3.12
N LEU A 197 3.31 23.39 2.12
CA LEU A 197 4.53 22.69 1.76
C LEU A 197 5.55 23.68 1.15
N ASP A 198 6.64 23.92 1.87
CA ASP A 198 7.70 24.87 1.52
C ASP A 198 9.09 24.22 1.38
N ARG A 199 9.25 22.98 1.83
CA ARG A 199 10.53 22.24 1.78
C ARG A 199 10.57 21.29 0.59
N ALA A 200 11.77 21.19 -0.01
CA ALA A 200 12.05 20.27 -1.10
C ALA A 200 12.34 18.84 -0.62
N GLU A 201 12.68 18.65 0.65
CA GLU A 201 13.01 17.33 1.20
C GLU A 201 12.42 17.17 2.61
N ILE A 202 11.62 16.11 2.80
CA ILE A 202 11.01 15.77 4.09
C ILE A 202 11.00 14.25 4.23
N THR A 203 11.57 13.75 5.31
CA THR A 203 11.46 12.35 5.73
C THR A 203 10.77 12.30 7.09
N GLN A 204 9.67 11.55 7.19
CA GLN A 204 8.90 11.38 8.42
C GLN A 204 8.70 9.90 8.71
N SER A 205 9.15 9.42 9.88
CA SER A 205 8.98 8.01 10.26
C SER A 205 7.51 7.65 10.45
N PHE A 206 7.15 6.40 10.17
CA PHE A 206 5.84 5.85 10.53
C PHE A 206 5.67 5.59 12.04
N LEU A 207 6.77 5.65 12.80
CA LEU A 207 6.74 5.65 14.26
C LEU A 207 6.27 7.00 14.83
N ASP A 208 6.48 8.08 14.09
CA ASP A 208 6.15 9.43 14.52
C ASP A 208 4.72 9.84 14.14
N SER A 209 4.29 11.01 14.63
CA SER A 209 3.02 11.61 14.23
C SER A 209 2.99 11.93 12.73
N THR A 210 1.79 11.86 12.14
CA THR A 210 1.60 12.15 10.71
C THR A 210 1.73 13.63 10.44
N LEU A 211 2.62 14.02 9.53
CA LEU A 211 2.73 15.39 9.06
C LEU A 211 1.77 15.63 7.89
N SER A 212 0.99 16.70 7.97
CA SER A 212 0.00 17.07 6.95
C SER A 212 0.31 18.45 6.40
N PHE A 213 0.34 18.58 5.08
CA PHE A 213 0.63 19.84 4.39
C PHE A 213 -0.45 20.19 3.39
N ARG A 214 -0.71 21.50 3.24
CA ARG A 214 -1.47 22.02 2.11
C ARG A 214 -0.54 22.36 0.95
N LEU A 215 -1.00 22.09 -0.27
CA LEU A 215 -0.36 22.48 -1.51
C LEU A 215 -0.96 23.78 -2.06
N LYS A 216 -0.15 24.54 -2.80
CA LYS A 216 -0.63 25.71 -3.55
C LYS A 216 -1.67 25.27 -4.60
N PRO A 217 -2.63 26.14 -4.97
CA PRO A 217 -3.52 25.85 -6.10
C PRO A 217 -2.72 25.51 -7.36
N ARG A 218 -3.15 24.47 -8.09
CA ARG A 218 -2.45 23.94 -9.27
C ARG A 218 -0.98 23.58 -9.01
N ALA A 219 -0.69 23.01 -7.83
CA ALA A 219 0.67 22.67 -7.43
C ALA A 219 1.35 21.71 -8.41
N ILE A 220 2.63 21.99 -8.67
CA ILE A 220 3.53 21.12 -9.40
C ILE A 220 4.62 20.67 -8.42
N LEU A 221 4.59 19.39 -8.04
CA LEU A 221 5.64 18.76 -7.25
C LEU A 221 6.78 18.40 -8.18
N LYS A 222 7.85 19.21 -8.18
CA LYS A 222 9.03 19.06 -9.04
C LYS A 222 10.30 19.13 -8.20
N ASN A 223 11.27 18.25 -8.49
CA ASN A 223 12.54 18.14 -7.76
C ASN A 223 12.34 18.05 -6.23
N ILE A 224 11.33 17.28 -5.80
CA ILE A 224 10.97 17.13 -4.38
C ILE A 224 11.16 15.68 -3.92
N LYS A 225 11.61 15.50 -2.69
CA LYS A 225 11.83 14.20 -2.04
C LYS A 225 10.98 14.09 -0.78
N LEU A 226 9.93 13.29 -0.82
CA LEU A 226 9.00 13.13 0.30
C LEU A 226 8.92 11.66 0.68
N LYS A 227 9.26 11.32 1.92
CA LYS A 227 9.32 9.96 2.42
C LYS A 227 8.57 9.75 3.72
N GLY A 228 7.76 8.70 3.77
CA GLY A 228 7.13 8.15 4.95
C GLY A 228 5.77 8.76 5.28
N ASN A 229 5.54 9.05 6.57
CA ASN A 229 4.24 9.36 7.17
C ASN A 229 3.75 10.80 6.87
N LEU A 230 3.55 11.09 5.59
CA LEU A 230 3.21 12.40 5.04
C LEU A 230 1.86 12.36 4.30
N VAL A 231 1.05 13.39 4.50
CA VAL A 231 -0.21 13.59 3.78
C VAL A 231 -0.26 14.97 3.15
N LEU A 232 -0.50 15.03 1.85
CA LEU A 232 -0.61 16.26 1.09
C LEU A 232 -2.07 16.49 0.69
N TYR A 233 -2.57 17.70 0.91
CA TYR A 233 -3.91 18.13 0.53
C TYR A 233 -3.84 19.27 -0.48
N ALA A 234 -4.65 19.18 -1.54
CA ALA A 234 -4.82 20.26 -2.51
C ALA A 234 -6.30 20.49 -2.82
N ASP A 235 -6.69 21.75 -2.90
CA ASP A 235 -8.07 22.14 -3.25
C ASP A 235 -8.32 22.13 -4.77
N SER A 236 -7.29 21.86 -5.57
CA SER A 236 -7.32 21.85 -7.04
C SER A 236 -6.36 20.79 -7.59
N SER A 237 -5.98 20.88 -8.86
CA SER A 237 -5.12 19.88 -9.49
C SER A 237 -3.71 19.81 -8.88
N VAL A 238 -3.16 18.60 -8.76
CA VAL A 238 -1.75 18.36 -8.41
C VAL A 238 -1.07 17.64 -9.55
N LYS A 239 0.08 18.15 -9.98
CA LYS A 239 0.96 17.49 -10.95
C LYS A 239 2.22 17.02 -10.26
N VAL A 240 2.50 15.72 -10.31
CA VAL A 240 3.73 15.12 -9.79
C VAL A 240 4.69 14.91 -10.95
N SER A 241 5.82 15.62 -10.90
CA SER A 241 6.86 15.51 -11.92
C SER A 241 7.63 14.21 -11.82
N SER A 242 8.16 13.72 -12.95
CA SER A 242 9.05 12.55 -12.99
C SER A 242 10.37 12.75 -12.25
N THR A 243 10.72 14.00 -11.95
CA THR A 243 11.88 14.40 -11.13
C THR A 243 11.66 14.24 -9.62
N SER A 244 10.44 13.92 -9.19
CA SER A 244 10.09 13.83 -7.78
C SER A 244 10.25 12.40 -7.26
N GLU A 245 10.73 12.28 -6.03
CA GLU A 245 10.87 11.01 -5.32
C GLU A 245 9.83 10.96 -4.20
N LEU A 246 8.79 10.16 -4.39
CA LEU A 246 7.74 9.96 -3.38
C LEU A 246 7.79 8.53 -2.86
N GLU A 247 7.87 8.37 -1.54
CA GLU A 247 7.86 7.07 -0.89
C GLU A 247 6.88 7.03 0.30
N GLY A 248 5.81 6.25 0.18
CA GLY A 248 4.83 6.04 1.27
C GLY A 248 3.88 7.22 1.54
N VAL A 249 3.93 8.27 0.72
CA VAL A 249 3.15 9.52 0.86
C VAL A 249 1.71 9.35 0.39
N GLN A 250 0.77 10.08 1.00
CA GLN A 250 -0.61 10.20 0.51
C GLN A 250 -0.89 11.57 -0.11
N ILE A 251 -1.64 11.61 -1.21
CA ILE A 251 -2.05 12.84 -1.88
C ILE A 251 -3.57 12.84 -2.06
N TYR A 252 -4.22 13.90 -1.59
CA TYR A 252 -5.64 14.15 -1.73
C TYR A 252 -5.86 15.42 -2.56
N ALA A 253 -6.48 15.28 -3.73
CA ALA A 253 -6.74 16.41 -4.62
C ALA A 253 -7.91 16.13 -5.57
N PRO A 254 -8.68 17.13 -6.05
CA PRO A 254 -9.70 16.87 -7.06
C PRO A 254 -9.19 16.16 -8.32
N TYR A 255 -8.02 16.58 -8.82
CA TYR A 255 -7.37 15.97 -9.98
C TYR A 255 -5.89 15.72 -9.69
N ILE A 256 -5.40 14.52 -9.99
CA ILE A 256 -3.99 14.15 -9.82
C ILE A 256 -3.41 13.71 -11.16
N GLN A 257 -2.29 14.30 -11.55
CA GLN A 257 -1.53 13.93 -12.73
C GLN A 257 -0.12 13.50 -12.33
N ILE A 258 0.25 12.27 -12.65
CA ILE A 258 1.63 11.77 -12.56
C ILE A 258 2.27 11.89 -13.94
N GLU A 259 3.42 12.55 -14.03
CA GLU A 259 4.15 12.71 -15.29
C GLU A 259 4.71 11.40 -15.84
N ASP A 260 4.97 11.41 -17.15
CA ASP A 260 5.62 10.32 -17.86
C ASP A 260 6.98 9.99 -17.26
N GLY A 261 7.28 8.70 -17.08
CA GLY A 261 8.54 8.21 -16.55
C GLY A 261 8.73 8.34 -15.04
N PHE A 262 7.72 8.81 -14.29
CA PHE A 262 7.77 8.87 -12.82
C PHE A 262 8.04 7.49 -12.19
N LYS A 263 8.81 7.45 -11.10
CA LYS A 263 9.08 6.23 -10.33
C LYS A 263 8.95 6.50 -8.83
N GLY A 264 8.17 5.69 -8.13
CA GLY A 264 8.01 5.81 -6.67
C GLY A 264 6.90 4.93 -6.13
N ASN A 265 6.48 5.16 -4.90
CA ASN A 265 5.27 4.56 -4.34
C ASN A 265 4.48 5.58 -3.49
N CYS A 266 3.20 5.72 -3.80
CA CYS A 266 2.33 6.69 -3.14
C CYS A 266 0.87 6.25 -3.22
N GLN A 267 0.05 6.78 -2.33
CA GLN A 267 -1.40 6.60 -2.38
C GLN A 267 -2.07 7.90 -2.85
N LEU A 268 -2.73 7.82 -3.99
CA LEU A 268 -3.37 8.92 -4.68
C LEU A 268 -4.88 8.78 -4.50
N PHE A 269 -5.50 9.79 -3.91
CA PHE A 269 -6.94 9.85 -3.75
C PHE A 269 -7.48 11.10 -4.43
N ALA A 270 -8.37 10.92 -5.39
CA ALA A 270 -9.01 12.01 -6.10
C ALA A 270 -10.52 11.99 -6.03
N SER A 271 -11.15 13.17 -6.12
CA SER A 271 -12.61 13.30 -6.17
C SER A 271 -13.18 13.38 -7.59
N ASP A 272 -12.36 13.76 -8.57
CA ASP A 272 -12.69 13.75 -10.00
C ASP A 272 -11.87 12.68 -10.72
N SER A 273 -10.56 12.88 -10.93
CA SER A 273 -9.80 11.99 -11.82
C SER A 273 -8.33 11.83 -11.45
N ILE A 274 -7.74 10.71 -11.84
CA ILE A 274 -6.31 10.42 -11.73
C ILE A 274 -5.79 10.05 -13.12
N SER A 275 -4.66 10.62 -13.51
CA SER A 275 -3.95 10.26 -14.74
C SER A 275 -2.50 9.92 -14.43
N ILE A 276 -2.07 8.75 -14.86
CA ILE A 276 -0.71 8.25 -14.70
C ILE A 276 -0.07 8.18 -16.07
N GLY A 277 1.04 8.92 -16.22
CA GLY A 277 1.76 9.12 -17.47
C GLY A 277 2.42 7.85 -18.03
N LYS A 278 2.89 7.97 -19.27
CA LYS A 278 3.53 6.88 -20.02
C LYS A 278 4.81 6.44 -19.32
N ASN A 279 5.10 5.14 -19.34
CA ASN A 279 6.30 4.56 -18.72
C ASN A 279 6.48 4.88 -17.22
N ALA A 280 5.45 5.36 -16.53
CA ALA A 280 5.50 5.56 -15.09
C ALA A 280 5.48 4.21 -14.35
N SER A 281 6.20 4.11 -13.24
CA SER A 281 6.26 2.91 -12.39
C SER A 281 5.88 3.28 -10.96
N LEU A 282 4.68 2.88 -10.55
CA LEU A 282 4.24 3.00 -9.17
C LEU A 282 4.36 1.62 -8.51
N ASN A 283 5.26 1.49 -7.54
CA ASN A 283 5.58 0.22 -6.89
C ASN A 283 4.66 -0.04 -5.69
N TYR A 284 4.55 -1.30 -5.25
CA TYR A 284 3.75 -1.66 -4.08
C TYR A 284 4.28 -0.92 -2.83
N PRO A 285 3.42 -0.40 -1.94
CA PRO A 285 1.95 -0.50 -1.89
C PRO A 285 1.25 0.76 -2.42
N SER A 286 1.32 1.01 -3.73
CA SER A 286 0.66 2.18 -4.33
C SER A 286 -0.86 2.03 -4.41
N VAL A 287 -1.57 3.15 -4.37
CA VAL A 287 -3.03 3.18 -4.50
C VAL A 287 -3.41 4.32 -5.43
N ALA A 288 -4.37 4.10 -6.32
CA ALA A 288 -5.08 5.17 -7.01
C ALA A 288 -6.58 4.97 -6.81
N GLY A 289 -7.18 5.86 -6.02
CA GLY A 289 -8.58 5.82 -5.64
C GLY A 289 -9.32 7.04 -6.14
N VAL A 290 -10.34 6.87 -6.98
CA VAL A 290 -11.26 7.95 -7.35
C VAL A 290 -12.58 7.78 -6.61
N ILE A 291 -12.93 8.76 -5.78
CA ILE A 291 -14.16 8.77 -5.01
C ILE A 291 -15.06 9.87 -5.57
N SER A 292 -15.97 9.47 -6.46
CA SER A 292 -16.91 10.41 -7.07
C SER A 292 -17.84 10.99 -6.02
N SER A 293 -18.00 12.32 -6.07
CA SER A 293 -19.12 13.00 -5.42
C SER A 293 -20.39 12.84 -6.26
N GLU A 294 -21.56 13.12 -5.68
CA GLU A 294 -22.84 13.03 -6.42
C GLU A 294 -23.05 14.19 -7.41
N LYS A 295 -22.18 15.22 -7.38
CA LYS A 295 -22.31 16.47 -8.14
C LYS A 295 -21.32 16.59 -9.32
N VAL A 296 -20.75 15.49 -9.80
CA VAL A 296 -19.72 15.57 -10.86
C VAL A 296 -20.40 15.62 -12.23
N GLU A 297 -20.25 16.73 -12.94
CA GLU A 297 -20.67 16.89 -14.36
C GLU A 297 -19.76 16.13 -15.35
N ARG A 298 -18.58 15.71 -14.88
CA ARG A 298 -17.55 15.00 -15.64
C ARG A 298 -17.52 13.52 -15.29
N PHE A 299 -16.98 12.71 -16.20
CA PHE A 299 -16.76 11.27 -15.98
C PHE A 299 -15.54 11.05 -15.08
N PRO A 300 -15.72 10.66 -13.80
CA PRO A 300 -14.60 10.41 -12.91
C PRO A 300 -13.83 9.19 -13.39
N LYS A 301 -12.52 9.33 -13.60
CA LYS A 301 -11.72 8.26 -14.21
C LYS A 301 -10.31 8.15 -13.66
N ILE A 302 -9.81 6.93 -13.71
CA ILE A 302 -8.38 6.62 -13.56
C ILE A 302 -7.86 6.22 -14.94
N THR A 303 -6.80 6.87 -15.41
CA THR A 303 -6.14 6.51 -16.67
C THR A 303 -4.71 6.08 -16.39
N LEU A 304 -4.38 4.84 -16.76
CA LEU A 304 -3.03 4.31 -16.76
C LEU A 304 -2.52 4.32 -18.20
N ALA A 305 -1.56 5.19 -18.50
CA ALA A 305 -1.10 5.39 -19.87
C ALA A 305 -0.24 4.23 -20.40
N GLU A 306 0.14 4.32 -21.67
CA GLU A 306 0.91 3.29 -22.36
C GLU A 306 2.20 2.91 -21.60
N HIS A 307 2.49 1.61 -21.53
CA HIS A 307 3.67 1.06 -20.86
C HIS A 307 3.83 1.38 -19.37
N ALA A 308 2.82 1.99 -18.73
CA ALA A 308 2.85 2.25 -17.30
C ALA A 308 2.73 0.94 -16.49
N ARG A 309 3.42 0.90 -15.35
CA ARG A 309 3.43 -0.21 -14.39
C ARG A 309 2.86 0.27 -13.08
N PHE A 310 1.90 -0.46 -12.55
CA PHE A 310 1.23 -0.13 -11.31
C PHE A 310 1.14 -1.36 -10.41
N GLU A 311 1.73 -1.30 -9.24
CA GLU A 311 1.70 -2.37 -8.25
C GLU A 311 0.93 -1.89 -7.01
N GLY A 312 -0.25 -2.49 -6.78
CA GLY A 312 -1.15 -2.11 -5.69
C GLY A 312 -2.63 -2.11 -6.11
N ILE A 313 -3.41 -1.12 -5.65
CA ILE A 313 -4.87 -1.10 -5.83
C ILE A 313 -5.32 0.11 -6.66
N LEU A 314 -6.03 -0.16 -7.76
CA LEU A 314 -6.78 0.82 -8.53
C LEU A 314 -8.26 0.67 -8.21
N PHE A 315 -8.90 1.70 -7.66
CA PHE A 315 -10.32 1.63 -7.39
C PHE A 315 -11.08 2.91 -7.70
N THR A 316 -12.32 2.76 -8.13
CA THR A 316 -13.28 3.85 -8.21
C THR A 316 -14.50 3.56 -7.34
N TYR A 317 -15.07 4.62 -6.78
CA TYR A 317 -16.25 4.53 -5.94
C TYR A 317 -17.27 5.61 -6.31
N GLU A 318 -18.52 5.19 -6.46
CA GLU A 318 -19.69 6.05 -6.55
C GLU A 318 -20.72 5.60 -5.51
N ALA A 319 -21.37 6.54 -4.81
CA ALA A 319 -22.31 6.19 -3.74
C ALA A 319 -23.57 5.52 -4.27
N LYS A 320 -24.00 5.94 -5.47
CA LYS A 320 -25.10 5.36 -6.22
C LYS A 320 -24.63 5.17 -7.65
N ARG A 321 -25.04 4.06 -8.25
CA ARG A 321 -24.78 3.77 -9.65
C ARG A 321 -25.44 4.84 -10.51
N SER A 322 -24.64 5.59 -11.26
CA SER A 322 -25.10 6.62 -12.19
C SER A 322 -25.04 6.12 -13.64
N ALA A 323 -25.62 6.89 -14.58
CA ALA A 323 -25.42 6.64 -16.01
C ALA A 323 -23.95 6.89 -16.43
N LEU A 324 -23.28 7.84 -15.76
CA LEU A 324 -21.88 8.20 -15.96
C LEU A 324 -20.99 7.40 -14.99
N GLN A 325 -21.05 6.07 -15.09
CA GLN A 325 -20.26 5.20 -14.22
C GLN A 325 -18.78 5.56 -14.26
N THR A 326 -18.14 5.41 -13.10
CA THR A 326 -16.70 5.63 -12.96
C THR A 326 -15.89 4.65 -13.82
N LEU A 327 -14.77 5.13 -14.37
CA LEU A 327 -13.99 4.39 -15.36
C LEU A 327 -12.54 4.19 -14.93
N VAL A 328 -12.02 2.97 -15.06
CA VAL A 328 -10.57 2.72 -15.11
C VAL A 328 -10.19 2.40 -16.55
N SER A 329 -9.30 3.18 -17.14
CA SER A 329 -8.78 2.98 -18.49
C SER A 329 -7.32 2.55 -18.45
N LEU A 330 -7.05 1.32 -18.89
CA LEU A 330 -5.71 0.75 -19.01
C LEU A 330 -5.30 0.77 -20.48
N GLN A 331 -4.31 1.59 -20.80
CA GLN A 331 -3.82 1.76 -22.18
C GLN A 331 -2.80 0.68 -22.57
N ARG A 332 -2.38 0.70 -23.83
CA ARG A 332 -1.56 -0.34 -24.46
C ARG A 332 -0.34 -0.73 -23.63
N ASN A 333 -0.09 -2.03 -23.53
CA ASN A 333 1.07 -2.63 -22.84
C ASN A 333 1.25 -2.18 -21.38
N SER A 334 0.18 -1.72 -20.72
CA SER A 334 0.23 -1.41 -19.29
C SER A 334 0.14 -2.67 -18.45
N LEU A 335 0.81 -2.65 -17.29
CA LEU A 335 0.85 -3.76 -16.35
C LEU A 335 0.31 -3.30 -15.01
N VAL A 336 -0.70 -4.02 -14.50
CA VAL A 336 -1.20 -3.85 -13.13
C VAL A 336 -0.92 -5.13 -12.36
N LYS A 337 -0.19 -5.04 -11.24
CA LYS A 337 -0.07 -6.14 -10.27
C LYS A 337 -0.86 -5.79 -9.03
N GLY A 338 -1.95 -6.51 -8.78
CA GLY A 338 -2.87 -6.24 -7.67
C GLY A 338 -4.32 -6.16 -8.13
N GLU A 339 -5.08 -5.23 -7.56
CA GLU A 339 -6.54 -5.20 -7.72
C GLU A 339 -7.01 -4.00 -8.54
N VAL A 340 -7.98 -4.25 -9.43
CA VAL A 340 -8.69 -3.22 -10.18
C VAL A 340 -10.18 -3.35 -9.90
N TYR A 341 -10.76 -2.30 -9.31
CA TYR A 341 -12.17 -2.25 -8.96
C TYR A 341 -12.81 -1.00 -9.57
N ALA A 342 -13.78 -1.15 -10.47
CA ALA A 342 -14.45 0.01 -11.06
C ALA A 342 -15.84 -0.30 -11.59
N GLY A 343 -16.67 0.72 -11.83
CA GLY A 343 -17.91 0.52 -12.58
C GLY A 343 -17.62 0.00 -13.99
N LEU A 344 -16.80 0.75 -14.74
CA LEU A 344 -16.37 0.42 -16.09
C LEU A 344 -14.86 0.21 -16.12
N ILE A 345 -14.40 -0.81 -16.84
CA ILE A 345 -12.97 -1.03 -17.09
C ILE A 345 -12.72 -1.06 -18.58
N LYS A 346 -11.99 -0.08 -19.09
CA LYS A 346 -11.52 -0.05 -20.47
C LYS A 346 -10.13 -0.69 -20.59
N LEU A 347 -10.02 -1.68 -21.46
CA LEU A 347 -8.77 -2.39 -21.75
C LEU A 347 -8.37 -2.17 -23.21
N ASP A 348 -7.17 -1.66 -23.42
CA ASP A 348 -6.53 -1.63 -24.74
C ASP A 348 -5.67 -2.89 -24.97
N SER A 349 -5.15 -3.04 -26.20
CA SER A 349 -4.33 -4.20 -26.58
C SER A 349 -3.06 -4.35 -25.74
N GLY A 350 -2.77 -5.57 -25.30
CA GLY A 350 -1.53 -5.90 -24.58
C GLY A 350 -1.54 -5.53 -23.10
N VAL A 351 -2.68 -5.10 -22.54
CA VAL A 351 -2.85 -4.90 -21.10
C VAL A 351 -2.70 -6.22 -20.36
N ARG A 352 -1.97 -6.21 -19.25
CA ARG A 352 -1.82 -7.36 -18.36
C ARG A 352 -2.21 -6.97 -16.94
N VAL A 353 -3.12 -7.74 -16.35
CA VAL A 353 -3.48 -7.61 -14.93
C VAL A 353 -3.11 -8.90 -14.21
N GLU A 354 -2.17 -8.80 -13.28
CA GLU A 354 -1.74 -9.89 -12.40
C GLU A 354 -2.39 -9.70 -11.04
N GLY A 355 -3.60 -10.24 -10.90
CA GLY A 355 -4.39 -10.15 -9.68
C GLY A 355 -5.88 -10.22 -9.99
N LYS A 356 -6.66 -9.31 -9.41
CA LYS A 356 -8.12 -9.35 -9.46
C LYS A 356 -8.72 -8.16 -10.17
N VAL A 357 -9.67 -8.41 -11.06
CA VAL A 357 -10.44 -7.39 -11.77
C VAL A 357 -11.91 -7.52 -11.40
N THR A 358 -12.53 -6.44 -10.93
CA THR A 358 -13.94 -6.39 -10.51
C THR A 358 -14.64 -5.22 -11.18
N CYS A 359 -15.64 -5.49 -12.02
CA CYS A 359 -16.40 -4.44 -12.69
C CYS A 359 -17.83 -4.78 -13.07
N ASN A 360 -18.60 -3.76 -13.46
CA ASN A 360 -19.92 -3.96 -14.07
C ASN A 360 -19.81 -4.27 -15.57
N ARG A 361 -18.90 -3.58 -16.27
CA ARG A 361 -18.66 -3.81 -17.70
C ARG A 361 -17.20 -3.67 -18.08
N PHE A 362 -16.78 -4.52 -19.00
CA PHE A 362 -15.57 -4.28 -19.79
C PHE A 362 -15.89 -3.42 -20.99
N LEU A 363 -15.00 -2.49 -21.32
CA LEU A 363 -15.05 -1.69 -22.53
C LEU A 363 -13.79 -1.94 -23.34
N MET A 364 -13.97 -2.02 -24.64
CA MET A 364 -12.86 -2.09 -25.58
C MET A 364 -13.15 -1.19 -26.76
N GLN A 365 -12.19 -0.35 -27.13
CA GLN A 365 -12.35 0.55 -28.26
C GLN A 365 -11.45 0.08 -29.42
N SER A 366 -12.08 -0.31 -30.52
CA SER A 366 -11.41 -0.44 -31.80
C SER A 366 -11.37 0.92 -32.51
N SER A 367 -10.71 0.99 -33.67
CA SER A 367 -10.65 2.20 -34.50
C SER A 367 -12.04 2.75 -34.91
N HIS A 368 -13.07 1.90 -34.93
CA HIS A 368 -14.40 2.24 -35.49
C HIS A 368 -15.57 2.00 -34.54
N THR A 369 -15.38 1.26 -33.43
CA THR A 369 -16.49 0.82 -32.57
C THR A 369 -16.03 0.61 -31.13
N ILE A 370 -16.88 1.01 -30.18
CA ILE A 370 -16.76 0.66 -28.76
C ILE A 370 -17.58 -0.61 -28.53
N TYR A 371 -16.91 -1.63 -28.01
CA TYR A 371 -17.50 -2.91 -27.66
C TYR A 371 -17.67 -2.99 -26.14
N GLU A 372 -18.81 -3.51 -25.71
CA GLU A 372 -19.09 -3.80 -24.29
C GLU A 372 -18.94 -5.29 -24.00
N ASN A 373 -18.37 -5.62 -22.85
CA ASN A 373 -18.09 -6.98 -22.39
C ASN A 373 -17.32 -7.82 -23.43
N ILE A 374 -16.35 -7.18 -24.11
CA ILE A 374 -15.41 -7.85 -25.00
C ILE A 374 -13.97 -7.58 -24.55
N ILE A 375 -13.13 -8.62 -24.52
CA ILE A 375 -11.70 -8.55 -24.20
C ILE A 375 -10.90 -9.22 -25.33
N ILE A 376 -9.79 -8.60 -25.75
CA ILE A 376 -8.91 -9.04 -26.86
C ILE A 376 -7.47 -9.29 -26.39
#